data_AF-A0A0F8W4D5-F1
#
_entry.id   AF-A0A0F8W4D5-F1
#
_cell.length_a   1.000
_cell.length_b   1.000
_cell.length_c   1.000
_cell.angle_alpha   90.00
_cell.angle_beta   90.00
_cell.angle_gamma   90.00
#
_symmetry.space_group_name_H-M   'P 1'
#
loop_
_entity.id
_entity.type
_entity.pdbx_description
1 polymer ?
#
loop_
_entity_poly.entity_id
_entity_poly.type
_entity_poly.pdbx_seq_one_letter_code
_entity_poly.pdbx_strand_id
1 'polypeptide(L)'
;MKAARIVEPNKPLEISELETPKPSGNEVIVKVKAAGVCHSDLHLWEGGYDLGDGTFLKVTDRGVKYPVTPGHEIVGTVAEVGNDVKDVSVGDVVLVYPWIGEGECPACKAGNENLCDAPKSIGLFQDGGYAENVKVPHYKYLAKISGLDLDAATSLACSGLTAYNAVKNLVSVPTFLSCLKNVLKGKKAPFFEVNKLEFFQNHQIINEIEDEHDQGRYLINEIKNILKPISIPLNEQTEDKLKELIWDYID
;
A
#
# COMPACT_ATOMS: atom_id res chain seq x y z
N MET A 1 20.50 -2.49 19.47
CA MET A 1 19.87 -3.04 18.27
C MET A 1 20.46 -2.36 17.06
N LYS A 2 20.74 -3.11 16.00
CA LYS A 2 21.23 -2.57 14.73
C LYS A 2 20.09 -2.00 13.91
N ALA A 3 20.35 -0.88 13.25
CA ALA A 3 19.46 -0.24 12.28
C ALA A 3 20.29 0.33 11.12
N ALA A 4 19.86 0.10 9.87
CA ALA A 4 20.41 0.79 8.70
C ALA A 4 19.66 2.10 8.51
N ARG A 5 20.37 3.23 8.53
CA ARG A 5 19.77 4.57 8.60
C ARG A 5 20.19 5.43 7.43
N ILE A 6 19.25 6.26 6.97
CA ILE A 6 19.55 7.41 6.11
C ILE A 6 19.93 8.54 7.05
N VAL A 7 21.22 8.90 7.08
CA VAL A 7 21.74 10.02 7.88
C VAL A 7 21.67 11.32 7.08
N GLU A 8 21.94 11.24 5.78
CA GLU A 8 21.84 12.33 4.83
C GLU A 8 21.35 11.79 3.47
N PRO A 9 20.63 12.59 2.67
CA PRO A 9 20.24 12.19 1.32
C PRO A 9 21.43 11.81 0.43
N ASN A 10 21.23 10.84 -0.45
CA ASN A 10 22.22 10.36 -1.43
C ASN A 10 23.55 9.82 -0.82
N LYS A 11 23.59 9.54 0.48
CA LYS A 11 24.74 8.88 1.14
C LYS A 11 24.46 7.41 1.39
N PRO A 12 25.47 6.52 1.34
CA PRO A 12 25.27 5.13 1.73
C PRO A 12 24.58 5.01 3.09
N LEU A 13 23.71 4.01 3.26
CA LEU A 13 23.07 3.76 4.54
C LEU A 13 24.13 3.48 5.62
N GLU A 14 23.95 4.04 6.81
CA GLU A 14 24.83 3.81 7.94
C GLU A 14 24.21 2.80 8.91
N ILE A 15 24.95 1.75 9.25
CA ILE A 15 24.55 0.82 10.31
C ILE A 15 24.85 1.46 11.67
N SER A 16 23.80 1.83 12.38
CA SER A 16 23.88 2.38 13.73
C SER A 16 23.48 1.34 14.78
N GLU A 17 24.14 1.38 15.94
CA GLU A 17 23.72 0.65 17.14
C GLU A 17 22.87 1.59 18.01
N LEU A 18 21.59 1.27 18.19
CA LEU A 18 20.62 2.07 18.92
C LEU A 18 20.10 1.32 20.16
N GLU A 19 19.60 2.05 21.15
CA GLU A 19 18.82 1.42 22.21
C GLU A 19 17.54 0.81 21.62
N THR A 20 17.16 -0.37 22.10
CA THR A 20 15.88 -0.97 21.70
C THR A 20 14.75 -0.18 22.37
N PRO A 21 13.78 0.35 21.60
CA PRO A 21 12.69 1.13 22.18
C PRO A 21 11.86 0.26 23.13
N LYS A 22 11.38 0.86 24.23
CA LYS A 22 10.43 0.22 25.14
C LYS A 22 9.02 0.70 24.84
N PRO A 23 8.01 -0.18 24.79
CA PRO A 23 6.64 0.23 24.52
C PRO A 23 5.97 0.77 25.79
N SER A 24 5.02 1.68 25.60
CA SER A 24 4.13 2.20 26.65
C SER A 24 2.70 2.32 26.12
N GLY A 25 1.71 2.26 27.02
CA GLY A 25 0.29 2.36 26.63
C GLY A 25 -0.10 1.35 25.55
N ASN A 26 -0.52 1.84 24.38
CA ASN A 26 -0.93 1.01 23.22
C ASN A 26 0.21 0.63 22.27
N GLU A 27 1.45 1.05 22.55
CA GLU A 27 2.60 0.78 21.70
C GLU A 27 2.99 -0.70 21.71
N VAL A 28 3.57 -1.18 20.61
CA VAL A 28 4.05 -2.55 20.46
C VAL A 28 5.46 -2.53 19.86
N ILE A 29 6.35 -3.37 20.39
CA ILE A 29 7.64 -3.64 19.75
C ILE A 29 7.52 -4.90 18.92
N VAL A 30 7.83 -4.77 17.64
CA VAL A 30 7.88 -5.89 16.70
C VAL A 30 9.34 -6.19 16.40
N LYS A 31 9.77 -7.42 16.69
CA LYS A 31 11.05 -7.95 16.22
C LYS A 31 10.92 -8.28 14.75
N VAL A 32 11.66 -7.56 13.92
CA VAL A 32 11.56 -7.67 12.46
C VAL A 32 12.07 -9.04 12.02
N LYS A 33 11.32 -9.68 11.14
CA LYS A 33 11.66 -10.96 10.50
C LYS A 33 12.00 -10.76 9.03
N ALA A 34 11.21 -9.92 8.35
CA ALA A 34 11.42 -9.53 6.98
C ALA A 34 11.08 -8.04 6.82
N ALA A 35 11.85 -7.35 6.00
CA ALA A 35 11.60 -5.97 5.60
C ALA A 35 11.67 -5.89 4.08
N GLY A 36 10.57 -5.49 3.45
CA GLY A 36 10.50 -5.29 2.01
C GLY A 36 11.23 -4.01 1.59
N VAL A 37 11.68 -3.99 0.34
CA VAL A 37 12.34 -2.85 -0.28
C VAL A 37 11.45 -2.34 -1.40
N CYS A 38 10.98 -1.10 -1.27
CA CYS A 38 10.12 -0.47 -2.27
C CYS A 38 10.85 0.68 -2.97
N HIS A 39 10.37 1.06 -4.16
CA HIS A 39 10.92 2.22 -4.88
C HIS A 39 10.76 3.53 -4.08
N SER A 40 9.75 3.63 -3.22
CA SER A 40 9.58 4.77 -2.31
C SER A 40 10.71 4.91 -1.28
N ASP A 41 11.41 3.83 -0.92
CA ASP A 41 12.60 3.91 -0.07
C ASP A 41 13.75 4.61 -0.81
N LEU A 42 13.84 4.48 -2.14
CA LEU A 42 14.80 5.23 -2.96
C LEU A 42 14.49 6.72 -2.95
N HIS A 43 13.23 7.13 -3.14
CA HIS A 43 12.87 8.55 -3.06
C HIS A 43 13.17 9.16 -1.68
N LEU A 44 12.94 8.40 -0.61
CA LEU A 44 13.32 8.82 0.74
C LEU A 44 14.84 8.97 0.90
N TRP A 45 15.61 8.06 0.28
CA TRP A 45 17.06 8.11 0.25
C TRP A 45 17.61 9.26 -0.61
N GLU A 46 16.99 9.55 -1.75
CA GLU A 46 17.31 10.69 -2.63
C GLU A 46 16.96 12.03 -1.97
N GLY A 47 16.08 12.01 -0.96
CA GLY A 47 15.64 13.19 -0.21
C GLY A 47 14.43 13.91 -0.83
N GLY A 48 13.75 13.29 -1.78
CA GLY A 48 12.61 13.92 -2.47
C GLY A 48 12.15 13.17 -3.71
N TYR A 49 11.24 13.81 -4.43
CA TYR A 49 10.65 13.32 -5.67
C TYR A 49 10.91 14.35 -6.78
N ASP A 50 11.41 13.89 -7.91
CA ASP A 50 11.44 14.69 -9.14
C ASP A 50 10.05 14.64 -9.79
N LEU A 51 9.45 15.81 -10.00
CA LEU A 51 8.13 15.95 -10.61
C LEU A 51 8.19 16.08 -12.15
N GLY A 52 9.39 16.06 -12.74
CA GLY A 52 9.62 16.00 -14.19
C GLY A 52 9.63 17.36 -14.90
N ASP A 53 9.29 18.45 -14.22
CA ASP A 53 9.31 19.82 -14.76
C ASP A 53 10.48 20.67 -14.22
N GLY A 54 11.49 20.00 -13.65
CA GLY A 54 12.58 20.65 -12.91
C GLY A 54 12.25 20.98 -11.47
N THR A 55 11.02 20.68 -11.00
CA THR A 55 10.63 20.79 -9.60
C THR A 55 11.01 19.54 -8.83
N PHE A 56 11.80 19.73 -7.77
CA PHE A 56 12.13 18.68 -6.83
C PHE A 56 11.43 18.91 -5.49
N LEU A 57 10.51 18.01 -5.13
CA LEU A 57 9.80 18.07 -3.86
C LEU A 57 10.61 17.39 -2.77
N LYS A 58 11.16 18.16 -1.83
CA LYS A 58 11.95 17.59 -0.73
C LYS A 58 11.06 16.91 0.29
N VAL A 59 11.48 15.75 0.78
CA VAL A 59 10.77 15.05 1.87
C VAL A 59 10.82 15.82 3.20
N THR A 60 11.85 16.64 3.40
CA THR A 60 11.99 17.49 4.61
C THR A 60 10.92 18.57 4.68
N ASP A 61 10.49 19.09 3.53
CA ASP A 61 9.41 20.10 3.45
C ASP A 61 8.06 19.48 3.84
N ARG A 62 7.96 18.14 3.80
CA ARG A 62 6.82 17.36 4.26
C ARG A 62 6.96 16.86 5.70
N GLY A 63 8.07 17.18 6.38
CA GLY A 63 8.28 16.86 7.79
C GLY A 63 9.13 15.61 8.07
N VAL A 64 9.75 14.99 7.06
CA VAL A 64 10.76 13.94 7.30
C VAL A 64 11.98 14.56 8.00
N LYS A 65 12.52 13.84 8.99
CA LYS A 65 13.71 14.26 9.75
C LYS A 65 14.77 13.18 9.67
N TYR A 66 15.99 13.58 9.32
CA TYR A 66 17.16 12.71 9.37
C TYR A 66 17.90 12.85 10.72
N PRO A 67 18.56 11.80 11.22
CA PRO A 67 18.61 10.46 10.66
C PRO A 67 17.28 9.71 10.83
N VAL A 68 16.90 8.90 9.83
CA VAL A 68 15.71 8.04 9.86
C VAL A 68 16.07 6.63 9.42
N THR A 69 15.49 5.64 10.08
CA THR A 69 15.52 4.23 9.66
C THR A 69 14.38 4.02 8.64
N PRO A 70 14.66 3.74 7.36
CA PRO A 70 13.63 3.48 6.36
C PRO A 70 13.01 2.07 6.53
N GLY A 71 12.15 1.69 5.59
CA GLY A 71 11.49 0.38 5.54
C GLY A 71 10.08 0.43 6.11
N HIS A 72 9.08 0.51 5.23
CA HIS A 72 7.66 0.58 5.58
C HIS A 72 6.90 -0.73 5.24
N GLU A 73 7.59 -1.72 4.66
CA GLU A 73 7.06 -3.06 4.40
C GLU A 73 7.57 -4.03 5.46
N ILE A 74 6.82 -4.28 6.54
CA ILE A 74 7.37 -4.95 7.73
C ILE A 74 6.54 -6.17 8.12
N VAL A 75 7.21 -7.32 8.23
CA VAL A 75 6.70 -8.53 8.87
C VAL A 75 7.60 -8.89 10.04
N GLY A 76 6.99 -9.26 11.17
CA GLY A 76 7.76 -9.60 12.36
C GLY A 76 6.97 -10.39 13.39
N THR A 77 7.60 -10.56 14.54
CA THR A 77 6.99 -11.18 15.71
C THR A 77 6.87 -10.14 16.81
N VAL A 78 5.73 -10.09 17.49
CA VAL A 78 5.52 -9.21 18.64
C VAL A 78 6.49 -9.61 19.75
N ALA A 79 7.38 -8.69 20.13
CA ALA A 79 8.42 -8.91 21.11
C ALA A 79 8.02 -8.40 22.49
N GLU A 80 7.44 -7.20 22.55
CA GLU A 80 6.97 -6.55 23.78
C GLU A 80 5.71 -5.73 23.49
N VAL A 81 4.86 -5.56 24.49
CA VAL A 81 3.60 -4.79 24.40
C VAL A 81 3.50 -3.80 25.55
N GLY A 82 2.89 -2.65 25.30
CA GLY A 82 2.53 -1.70 26.34
C GLY A 82 1.34 -2.17 27.19
N ASN A 83 1.11 -1.49 28.31
CA ASN A 83 0.12 -1.91 29.32
C ASN A 83 -1.35 -1.85 28.86
N ASP A 84 -1.66 -1.08 27.82
CA ASP A 84 -3.02 -0.87 27.31
C ASP A 84 -3.32 -1.70 26.05
N VAL A 85 -2.34 -2.45 25.54
CA VAL A 85 -2.47 -3.28 24.33
C VAL A 85 -3.50 -4.38 24.54
N LYS A 86 -4.35 -4.56 23.53
CA LYS A 86 -5.37 -5.61 23.46
C LYS A 86 -5.23 -6.37 22.14
N ASP A 87 -5.85 -7.55 22.06
CA ASP A 87 -6.02 -8.35 20.83
C ASP A 87 -4.75 -8.88 20.13
N VAL A 88 -3.57 -8.47 20.61
CA VAL A 88 -2.24 -8.91 20.16
C VAL A 88 -1.41 -9.32 21.37
N SER A 89 -0.65 -10.40 21.25
CA SER A 89 0.19 -10.97 22.31
C SER A 89 1.64 -11.16 21.86
N VAL A 90 2.56 -11.17 22.83
CA VAL A 90 3.96 -11.53 22.58
C VAL A 90 4.03 -12.91 21.92
N GLY A 91 4.79 -13.01 20.83
CA GLY A 91 4.90 -14.22 20.01
C GLY A 91 4.00 -14.24 18.76
N ASP A 92 3.01 -13.35 18.65
CA ASP A 92 2.18 -13.26 17.45
C ASP A 92 3.02 -12.84 16.22
N VAL A 93 2.79 -13.51 15.09
CA VAL A 93 3.36 -13.13 13.80
C VAL A 93 2.45 -12.10 13.13
N VAL A 94 3.00 -10.93 12.80
CA VAL A 94 2.23 -9.76 12.38
C VAL A 94 2.82 -9.11 11.14
N LEU A 95 1.91 -8.66 10.26
CA LEU A 95 2.17 -7.65 9.22
C LEU A 95 1.86 -6.27 9.82
N VAL A 96 2.78 -5.31 9.64
CA VAL A 96 2.59 -3.94 10.11
C VAL A 96 1.97 -3.10 9.01
N TYR A 97 0.87 -2.41 9.32
CA TYR A 97 0.31 -1.35 8.47
C TYR A 97 1.06 -0.03 8.73
N PRO A 98 1.79 0.52 7.75
CA PRO A 98 2.69 1.64 8.00
C PRO A 98 2.02 3.01 7.83
N TRP A 99 0.85 3.11 7.18
CA TRP A 99 0.27 4.38 6.71
C TRP A 99 -0.56 5.11 7.78
N ILE A 100 0.14 5.60 8.79
CA ILE A 100 -0.43 6.12 10.03
C ILE A 100 -0.66 7.63 9.95
N GLY A 101 -1.81 8.08 10.45
CA GLY A 101 -2.17 9.49 10.57
C GLY A 101 -1.98 10.03 11.98
N GLU A 102 -2.23 11.32 12.17
CA GLU A 102 -2.15 11.98 13.48
C GLU A 102 -3.36 11.73 14.38
N GLY A 103 -4.53 11.40 13.79
CA GLY A 103 -5.72 10.96 14.50
C GLY A 103 -6.88 11.96 14.55
N GLU A 104 -6.62 13.26 14.46
CA GLU A 104 -7.63 14.29 14.73
C GLU A 104 -8.24 14.96 13.49
N CYS A 105 -7.53 14.94 12.35
CA CYS A 105 -7.96 15.60 11.12
C CYS A 105 -9.18 14.89 10.51
N PRO A 106 -9.94 15.57 9.61
CA PRO A 106 -11.12 14.99 8.98
C PRO A 106 -10.86 13.63 8.32
N ALA A 107 -9.71 13.47 7.65
CA ALA A 107 -9.33 12.21 7.03
C ALA A 107 -9.11 11.09 8.06
N CYS A 108 -8.42 11.36 9.18
CA CYS A 108 -8.20 10.39 10.25
C CYS A 108 -9.52 9.99 10.92
N LYS A 109 -10.38 10.96 11.23
CA LYS A 109 -11.71 10.71 11.81
C LYS A 109 -12.63 9.91 10.89
N ALA A 110 -12.43 10.00 9.57
CA ALA A 110 -13.11 9.19 8.57
C ALA A 110 -12.45 7.81 8.33
N GLY A 111 -11.38 7.45 9.05
CA GLY A 111 -10.65 6.20 8.87
C GLY A 111 -9.67 6.18 7.69
N ASN A 112 -9.47 7.32 7.03
CA ASN A 112 -8.55 7.48 5.89
C ASN A 112 -7.21 8.06 6.35
N GLU A 113 -6.58 7.41 7.33
CA GLU A 113 -5.32 7.87 7.93
C GLU A 113 -4.18 8.02 6.91
N ASN A 114 -4.21 7.25 5.82
CA ASN A 114 -3.26 7.36 4.71
C ASN A 114 -3.37 8.68 3.93
N LEU A 115 -4.47 9.42 4.08
CA LEU A 115 -4.71 10.74 3.50
C LEU A 115 -4.54 11.87 4.54
N CYS A 116 -3.89 11.59 5.67
CA CYS A 116 -3.65 12.58 6.71
C CYS A 116 -2.73 13.71 6.22
N ASP A 117 -3.07 14.95 6.54
CA ASP A 117 -2.27 16.14 6.23
C ASP A 117 -0.98 16.24 7.06
N ALA A 118 -0.94 15.60 8.24
CA ALA A 118 0.24 15.51 9.10
C ALA A 118 0.61 14.03 9.33
N PRO A 119 1.07 13.33 8.28
CA PRO A 119 1.28 11.88 8.31
C PRO A 119 2.38 11.48 9.31
N LYS A 120 2.23 10.27 9.83
CA LYS A 120 3.13 9.65 10.82
C LYS A 120 3.59 8.27 10.35
N SER A 121 3.70 8.04 9.04
CA SER A 121 4.01 6.72 8.50
C SER A 121 5.34 6.16 9.03
N ILE A 122 5.33 4.88 9.39
CA ILE A 122 6.51 4.11 9.80
C ILE A 122 7.44 3.92 8.60
N GLY A 123 8.75 4.10 8.80
CA GLY A 123 9.75 4.01 7.74
C GLY A 123 9.88 5.26 6.87
N LEU A 124 9.13 6.34 7.16
CA LEU A 124 9.21 7.63 6.49
C LEU A 124 9.34 8.79 7.49
N PHE A 125 8.33 8.96 8.35
CA PHE A 125 8.27 10.03 9.36
C PHE A 125 8.67 9.56 10.75
N GLN A 126 8.75 8.24 10.93
CA GLN A 126 9.21 7.54 12.12
C GLN A 126 10.14 6.41 11.68
N ASP A 127 11.02 5.95 12.58
CA ASP A 127 11.93 4.83 12.29
C ASP A 127 11.13 3.55 11.91
N GLY A 128 11.60 2.86 10.87
CA GLY A 128 10.95 1.71 10.25
C GLY A 128 11.69 0.37 10.40
N GLY A 129 11.41 -0.53 9.46
CA GLY A 129 11.75 -1.94 9.49
C GLY A 129 13.18 -2.30 9.08
N TYR A 130 14.00 -1.37 8.62
CA TYR A 130 15.43 -1.64 8.38
C TYR A 130 16.23 -1.68 9.70
N ALA A 131 15.69 -2.35 10.71
CA ALA A 131 16.22 -2.50 12.04
C ALA A 131 15.84 -3.87 12.62
N GLU A 132 16.53 -4.30 13.67
CA GLU A 132 16.19 -5.57 14.34
C GLU A 132 14.83 -5.52 15.06
N ASN A 133 14.41 -4.33 15.51
CA ASN A 133 13.08 -4.10 16.09
C ASN A 133 12.51 -2.77 15.61
N VAL A 134 11.19 -2.72 15.46
CA VAL A 134 10.44 -1.50 15.15
C VAL A 134 9.38 -1.25 16.22
N LYS A 135 9.19 0.01 16.58
CA LYS A 135 8.09 0.43 17.46
C LYS A 135 6.88 0.79 16.62
N VAL A 136 5.76 0.13 16.88
CA VAL A 136 4.46 0.43 16.28
C VAL A 136 3.65 1.23 17.31
N PRO A 137 3.17 2.45 16.98
CA PRO A 137 2.61 3.36 17.96
C PRO A 137 1.25 2.91 18.53
N HIS A 138 0.57 1.99 17.85
CA HIS A 138 -0.70 1.44 18.32
C HIS A 138 -0.91 0.02 17.77
N TYR A 139 -1.33 -0.93 18.61
CA TYR A 139 -1.56 -2.33 18.23
C TYR A 139 -2.59 -2.51 17.09
N LYS A 140 -3.55 -1.59 16.94
CA LYS A 140 -4.52 -1.55 15.82
C LYS A 140 -3.88 -1.57 14.42
N TYR A 141 -2.60 -1.19 14.29
CA TYR A 141 -1.88 -1.22 13.01
C TYR A 141 -1.21 -2.56 12.73
N LEU A 142 -1.52 -3.59 13.52
CA LEU A 142 -0.98 -4.94 13.34
C LEU A 142 -2.07 -5.87 12.82
N ALA A 143 -1.76 -6.56 11.72
CA ALA A 143 -2.56 -7.67 11.23
C ALA A 143 -1.86 -8.97 11.58
N LYS A 144 -2.51 -9.85 12.37
CA LYS A 144 -2.00 -11.21 12.61
C LYS A 144 -2.07 -12.00 11.31
N ILE A 145 -0.94 -12.59 10.92
CA ILE A 145 -0.83 -13.38 9.68
C ILE A 145 -0.42 -14.81 9.99
N SER A 146 -0.90 -15.76 9.18
CA SER A 146 -0.54 -17.17 9.29
C SER A 146 -0.64 -17.84 7.92
N GLY A 147 0.18 -18.87 7.68
CA GLY A 147 0.17 -19.63 6.42
C GLY A 147 0.68 -18.87 5.20
N LEU A 148 1.32 -17.71 5.39
CA LEU A 148 1.96 -16.92 4.34
C LEU A 148 3.48 -17.04 4.42
N ASP A 149 4.13 -16.99 3.27
CA ASP A 149 5.57 -16.73 3.21
C ASP A 149 5.86 -15.33 3.76
N LEU A 150 6.78 -15.24 4.72
CA LEU A 150 6.99 -14.00 5.46
C LEU A 150 7.65 -12.91 4.61
N ASP A 151 8.54 -13.31 3.69
CA ASP A 151 9.24 -12.38 2.80
C ASP A 151 8.25 -11.80 1.77
N ALA A 152 7.43 -12.65 1.14
CA ALA A 152 6.40 -12.19 0.21
C ALA A 152 5.31 -11.35 0.91
N ALA A 153 5.01 -11.63 2.18
CA ALA A 153 3.98 -10.92 2.92
C ALA A 153 4.35 -9.46 3.20
N THR A 154 5.63 -9.06 3.23
CA THR A 154 6.02 -7.66 3.49
C THR A 154 5.42 -6.71 2.48
N SER A 155 5.40 -7.08 1.20
CA SER A 155 4.89 -6.24 0.12
C SER A 155 3.38 -6.05 0.14
N LEU A 156 2.64 -6.82 0.93
CA LEU A 156 1.19 -6.63 1.11
C LEU A 156 0.88 -5.29 1.82
N ALA A 157 1.76 -4.82 2.69
CA ALA A 157 1.58 -3.57 3.42
C ALA A 157 1.75 -2.30 2.56
N CYS A 158 2.37 -2.42 1.38
CA CYS A 158 2.60 -1.31 0.46
C CYS A 158 2.00 -1.59 -0.92
N SER A 159 2.72 -2.30 -1.78
CA SER A 159 2.29 -2.61 -3.15
C SER A 159 0.95 -3.34 -3.19
N GLY A 160 0.76 -4.33 -2.32
CA GLY A 160 -0.48 -5.10 -2.23
C GLY A 160 -1.68 -4.23 -1.86
N LEU A 161 -1.55 -3.41 -0.81
CA LEU A 161 -2.59 -2.47 -0.40
C LEU A 161 -2.87 -1.41 -1.48
N THR A 162 -1.83 -0.94 -2.16
CA THR A 162 -1.95 0.03 -3.26
C THR A 162 -2.75 -0.55 -4.42
N ALA A 163 -2.38 -1.75 -4.88
CA ALA A 163 -3.10 -2.46 -5.94
C ALA A 163 -4.55 -2.78 -5.53
N TYR A 164 -4.76 -3.26 -4.30
CA TYR A 164 -6.10 -3.52 -3.76
C TYR A 164 -6.98 -2.27 -3.79
N ASN A 165 -6.47 -1.13 -3.31
CA ASN A 165 -7.22 0.13 -3.30
C ASN A 165 -7.50 0.65 -4.72
N ALA A 166 -6.57 0.50 -5.66
CA ALA A 166 -6.80 0.85 -7.06
C ALA A 166 -7.97 0.05 -7.64
N VAL A 167 -7.98 -1.27 -7.46
CA VAL A 167 -9.07 -2.14 -7.93
C VAL A 167 -10.39 -1.81 -7.22
N LYS A 168 -10.37 -1.68 -5.88
CA LYS A 168 -11.56 -1.34 -5.09
C LYS A 168 -12.22 -0.06 -5.60
N ASN A 169 -11.42 0.99 -5.83
CA ASN A 169 -11.93 2.29 -6.31
C ASN A 169 -12.45 2.24 -7.74
N LEU A 170 -11.90 1.38 -8.61
CA LEU A 170 -12.43 1.18 -9.96
C LEU A 170 -13.81 0.49 -9.93
N VAL A 171 -13.98 -0.49 -9.04
CA VAL A 171 -15.22 -1.28 -8.94
C VAL A 171 -16.36 -0.52 -8.25
N SER A 172 -16.05 0.39 -7.32
CA SER A 172 -17.05 1.20 -6.60
C SER A 172 -17.59 2.39 -7.40
N VAL A 173 -17.15 2.61 -8.64
CA VAL A 173 -17.76 3.60 -9.54
C VAL A 173 -19.10 3.05 -10.08
N PRO A 174 -20.26 3.67 -9.79
CA PRO A 174 -21.57 3.23 -10.29
C PRO A 174 -21.59 3.08 -11.83
N THR A 175 -20.77 3.87 -12.50
CA THR A 175 -20.57 3.88 -13.94
C THR A 175 -19.84 2.64 -14.46
N PHE A 176 -18.92 2.03 -13.69
CA PHE A 176 -18.27 0.78 -14.09
C PHE A 176 -19.26 -0.38 -14.10
N LEU A 177 -20.07 -0.51 -13.05
CA LEU A 177 -21.15 -1.50 -12.97
C LEU A 177 -22.23 -1.27 -14.04
N SER A 178 -22.59 -0.01 -14.33
CA SER A 178 -23.51 0.35 -15.41
C SER A 178 -22.94 0.04 -16.80
N CYS A 179 -21.66 0.36 -17.02
CA CYS A 179 -20.96 0.09 -18.28
C CYS A 179 -20.82 -1.43 -18.50
N LEU A 180 -20.38 -2.17 -17.48
CA LEU A 180 -20.31 -3.63 -17.50
C LEU A 180 -21.69 -4.25 -17.74
N LYS A 181 -22.74 -3.78 -17.06
CA LYS A 181 -24.14 -4.22 -17.30
C LYS A 181 -24.61 -3.93 -18.73
N ASN A 182 -24.19 -2.84 -19.35
CA ASN A 182 -24.57 -2.50 -20.73
C ASN A 182 -23.80 -3.32 -21.77
N VAL A 183 -22.49 -3.50 -21.57
CA VAL A 183 -21.64 -4.37 -22.41
C VAL A 183 -22.10 -5.83 -22.34
N LEU A 184 -22.37 -6.35 -21.14
CA LEU A 184 -22.90 -7.71 -20.95
C LEU A 184 -24.31 -7.92 -21.55
N LYS A 185 -25.06 -6.83 -21.77
CA LYS A 185 -26.37 -6.84 -22.45
C LYS A 185 -26.27 -6.59 -23.96
N GLY A 186 -25.06 -6.58 -24.52
CA GLY A 186 -24.82 -6.32 -25.96
C GLY A 186 -25.20 -4.91 -26.40
N LYS A 187 -25.36 -3.97 -25.45
CA LYS A 187 -25.65 -2.57 -25.74
C LYS A 187 -24.33 -1.80 -25.84
N LYS A 188 -24.24 -0.87 -26.81
CA LYS A 188 -23.13 0.08 -26.88
C LYS A 188 -22.99 0.80 -25.54
N ALA A 189 -21.78 0.77 -24.96
CA ALA A 189 -21.47 1.61 -23.83
C ALA A 189 -21.66 3.08 -24.26
N PRO A 190 -22.31 3.94 -23.47
CA PRO A 190 -22.39 5.35 -23.81
C PRO A 190 -20.98 5.90 -23.94
N PHE A 191 -20.72 6.56 -25.07
CA PHE A 191 -19.45 7.20 -25.39
C PHE A 191 -19.06 8.11 -24.23
N PHE A 192 -17.98 7.76 -23.53
CA PHE A 192 -17.38 8.67 -22.57
C PHE A 192 -16.76 9.81 -23.38
N GLU A 193 -17.13 11.06 -23.10
CA GLU A 193 -16.15 12.14 -23.26
C GLU A 193 -15.08 11.91 -22.18
N VAL A 194 -14.01 11.23 -22.56
CA VAL A 194 -12.80 10.98 -21.75
C VAL A 194 -12.01 12.29 -21.60
N ASN A 195 -12.67 13.37 -21.16
CA ASN A 195 -12.08 14.70 -21.00
C ASN A 195 -11.87 15.09 -19.51
N LYS A 196 -12.03 14.15 -18.57
CA LYS A 196 -11.79 14.42 -17.13
C LYS A 196 -11.03 13.32 -16.37
N LEU A 197 -10.42 12.37 -17.09
CA LEU A 197 -9.45 11.45 -16.53
C LEU A 197 -8.09 11.73 -17.19
N GLU A 198 -7.41 12.78 -16.72
CA GLU A 198 -6.03 13.13 -17.12
C GLU A 198 -5.05 11.96 -16.95
N PHE A 199 -5.43 10.93 -16.18
CA PHE A 199 -4.64 9.72 -15.93
C PHE A 199 -4.38 8.87 -17.18
N PHE A 200 -5.29 8.83 -18.16
CA PHE A 200 -5.19 7.92 -19.31
C PHE A 200 -4.66 8.57 -20.59
N GLN A 201 -4.65 9.91 -20.69
CA GLN A 201 -4.14 10.62 -21.87
C GLN A 201 -2.61 10.63 -21.94
N ASN A 202 -1.91 10.41 -20.82
CA ASN A 202 -0.45 10.47 -20.74
C ASN A 202 0.27 9.18 -21.15
N HIS A 203 -0.44 8.06 -21.32
CA HIS A 203 0.12 6.85 -21.92
C HIS A 203 -0.54 6.66 -23.29
N GLN A 204 0.27 6.72 -24.36
CA GLN A 204 -0.10 6.62 -25.80
C GLN A 204 -0.92 5.36 -26.22
N ILE A 205 -1.40 4.58 -25.27
CA ILE A 205 -2.01 3.25 -25.42
C ILE A 205 -3.36 3.29 -26.13
N ILE A 206 -4.11 4.39 -26.06
CA ILE A 206 -5.47 4.47 -26.61
C ILE A 206 -5.47 4.73 -28.13
N ASN A 207 -4.39 5.29 -28.69
CA ASN A 207 -4.38 5.76 -30.07
C ASN A 207 -4.23 4.65 -31.13
N GLU A 208 -4.01 3.39 -30.74
CA GLU A 208 -3.76 2.28 -31.67
C GLU A 208 -4.90 1.25 -31.77
N ILE A 209 -6.01 1.44 -31.05
CA ILE A 209 -7.11 0.46 -31.00
C ILE A 209 -8.31 0.97 -31.81
N GLU A 210 -8.48 0.44 -33.02
CA GLU A 210 -9.43 0.94 -34.03
C GLU A 210 -10.89 0.46 -33.85
N ASP A 211 -11.20 -0.54 -32.99
CA ASP A 211 -12.56 -1.12 -32.83
C ASP A 211 -13.00 -1.28 -31.35
N GLU A 212 -14.29 -1.00 -31.06
CA GLU A 212 -14.96 -1.10 -29.74
C GLU A 212 -14.84 -2.52 -29.15
N HIS A 213 -14.86 -3.56 -30.00
CA HIS A 213 -14.75 -4.96 -29.56
C HIS A 213 -13.33 -5.33 -29.11
N ASP A 214 -12.32 -4.66 -29.67
CA ASP A 214 -10.92 -4.84 -29.30
C ASP A 214 -10.55 -4.05 -28.05
N GLN A 215 -11.21 -2.93 -27.76
CA GLN A 215 -11.03 -2.18 -26.50
C GLN A 215 -11.54 -2.97 -25.28
N GLY A 216 -12.69 -3.64 -25.37
CA GLY A 216 -13.20 -4.50 -24.31
C GLY A 216 -12.32 -5.72 -24.05
N ARG A 217 -11.79 -6.32 -25.13
CA ARG A 217 -10.79 -7.41 -25.04
C ARG A 217 -9.46 -6.92 -24.49
N TYR A 218 -9.05 -5.72 -24.86
CA TYR A 218 -7.84 -5.07 -24.36
C TYR A 218 -7.95 -4.80 -22.86
N LEU A 219 -9.06 -4.23 -22.38
CA LEU A 219 -9.27 -3.98 -20.94
C LEU A 219 -9.32 -5.29 -20.13
N ILE A 220 -9.97 -6.34 -20.66
CA ILE A 220 -9.97 -7.68 -20.04
C ILE A 220 -8.56 -8.26 -20.04
N ASN A 221 -7.79 -8.10 -21.12
CA ASN A 221 -6.40 -8.57 -21.18
C ASN A 221 -5.47 -7.76 -20.28
N GLU A 222 -5.66 -6.45 -20.13
CA GLU A 222 -4.94 -5.60 -19.20
C GLU A 222 -5.26 -5.96 -17.76
N ILE A 223 -6.54 -6.15 -17.40
CA ILE A 223 -6.93 -6.67 -16.09
C ILE A 223 -6.32 -8.05 -15.86
N LYS A 224 -6.37 -8.95 -16.85
CA LYS A 224 -5.71 -10.26 -16.76
C LYS A 224 -4.20 -10.14 -16.63
N ASN A 225 -3.55 -9.18 -17.29
CA ASN A 225 -2.11 -8.94 -17.22
C ASN A 225 -1.69 -8.28 -15.90
N ILE A 226 -2.50 -7.39 -15.35
CA ILE A 226 -2.34 -6.78 -14.02
C ILE A 226 -2.49 -7.84 -12.93
N LEU A 227 -3.42 -8.79 -13.11
CA LEU A 227 -3.64 -9.91 -12.20
C LEU A 227 -2.66 -11.07 -12.43
N LYS A 228 -2.00 -11.16 -13.60
CA LYS A 228 -1.04 -12.23 -13.96
C LYS A 228 0.18 -12.36 -13.04
N PRO A 229 0.84 -11.27 -12.59
CA PRO A 229 1.96 -11.35 -11.66
C PRO A 229 1.51 -11.60 -10.21
N ILE A 230 0.23 -11.39 -9.91
CA ILE A 230 -0.38 -11.81 -8.65
C ILE A 230 -0.67 -13.31 -8.82
N SER A 231 0.28 -14.17 -8.46
CA SER A 231 0.17 -15.63 -8.52
C SER A 231 -0.86 -16.20 -7.53
N ILE A 232 -2.10 -15.73 -7.63
CA ILE A 232 -3.29 -16.40 -7.16
C ILE A 232 -3.79 -17.19 -8.37
N PRO A 233 -3.62 -18.51 -8.42
CA PRO A 233 -4.31 -19.31 -9.42
C PRO A 233 -5.80 -19.14 -9.13
N LEU A 234 -6.49 -18.33 -9.94
CA LEU A 234 -7.94 -18.35 -10.01
C LEU A 234 -8.31 -19.73 -10.54
N ASN A 235 -8.50 -20.70 -9.63
CA ASN A 235 -9.10 -21.97 -10.02
C ASN A 235 -10.54 -21.70 -10.48
N GLU A 236 -11.11 -22.55 -11.32
CA GLU A 236 -12.49 -22.40 -11.84
C GLU A 236 -13.49 -22.09 -10.71
N GLN A 237 -13.25 -22.65 -9.52
CA GLN A 237 -14.05 -22.44 -8.31
C GLN A 237 -14.01 -21.00 -7.76
N THR A 238 -12.91 -20.26 -7.96
CA THR A 238 -12.78 -18.84 -7.57
C THR A 238 -13.37 -17.92 -8.63
N GLU A 239 -13.24 -18.29 -9.91
CA GLU A 239 -13.88 -17.57 -11.00
C GLU A 239 -15.41 -17.68 -10.93
N ASP A 240 -15.93 -18.87 -10.58
CA ASP A 240 -17.36 -19.11 -10.40
C ASP A 240 -17.90 -18.47 -9.12
N LYS A 241 -17.10 -18.38 -8.04
CA LYS A 241 -17.46 -17.58 -6.85
C LYS A 241 -17.49 -16.07 -7.11
N LEU A 242 -16.58 -15.57 -7.95
CA LEU A 242 -16.62 -14.18 -8.40
C LEU A 242 -17.84 -13.92 -9.28
N LYS A 243 -18.21 -14.87 -10.15
CA LYS A 243 -19.45 -14.81 -10.92
C LYS A 243 -20.67 -14.83 -9.99
N GLU A 244 -20.75 -15.75 -9.02
CA GLU A 244 -21.84 -15.80 -8.01
C GLU A 244 -21.94 -14.50 -7.21
N LEU A 245 -20.84 -13.97 -6.67
CA LEU A 245 -20.83 -12.70 -5.93
C LEU A 245 -21.26 -11.51 -6.78
N ILE A 246 -20.99 -11.55 -8.09
CA ILE A 246 -21.43 -10.53 -9.05
C ILE A 246 -22.93 -10.70 -9.37
N TRP A 247 -23.44 -11.93 -9.44
CA TRP A 247 -24.86 -12.21 -9.71
C TRP A 247 -25.77 -12.00 -8.50
N ASP A 248 -25.35 -12.39 -7.29
CA ASP A 248 -26.06 -12.17 -6.02
C ASP A 248 -26.16 -10.68 -5.65
N TYR A 249 -25.34 -9.82 -6.27
CA TYR A 249 -25.39 -8.37 -6.12
C TYR A 249 -26.23 -7.68 -7.22
N ILE A 250 -26.81 -8.45 -8.15
CA ILE A 250 -27.56 -7.94 -9.31
C ILE A 250 -29.07 -8.21 -9.23
N ASP A 251 -29.55 -9.05 -8.32
CA ASP A 251 -30.98 -9.12 -7.93
C ASP A 251 -31.30 -8.24 -6.70
#